data_AF-A0A2N5S6T7-F1
#
_entry.id   AF-A0A2N5S6T7-F1
#
_cell.length_a   1.000
_cell.length_b   1.000
_cell.length_c   1.000
_cell.angle_alpha   90.00
_cell.angle_beta   90.00
_cell.angle_gamma   90.00
#
_symmetry.space_group_name_H-M   'P 1'
#
loop_
_entity.id
_entity.type
_entity.pdbx_description
1 polymer ?
#
loop_
_entity_poly.entity_id
_entity_poly.type
_entity_poly.pdbx_seq_one_letter_code
_entity_poly.pdbx_strand_id
1 'polypeptide(L)'
;MVVGKLRMKNTVDDYQPDQIYKRSKRRARTRSPSIDPPPEPYGPGNAMDEYPSGSSSGSRARQTDMKGKSREQTGGAADEDFHTKLRDALDADNDDLRLESLLEDEAVLPRRWKDHPSQTHAHFDLNGHQLGRLEAEEYEEYIRKRMWSQSNRKHYLYLKDQEEQKRKAREEAHQARKKQRADAKLRAERENHKKETQKLKSLQRCRDSYSQRWEFLNCLLNSDASRTDTGAEATSGSRQKLKEEMGQVIDFEEIPWPVYPSGPEECLSGIERLNAGSIQEFLVGHLANESSSSTARKKIIRAALLSYHPDRFDRLVHRIKDIDHARQKAKDWGLRVSQVLNELNHAIG
;
A
#
# COMPACT_ATOMS: atom_id res chain seq x y z
N MET A 1 11.17 -38.98 7.72
CA MET A 1 10.87 -37.55 7.53
C MET A 1 9.56 -37.44 6.78
N VAL A 2 8.49 -37.01 7.47
CA VAL A 2 7.12 -36.94 6.93
C VAL A 2 6.92 -35.55 6.34
N VAL A 3 6.75 -35.47 5.02
CA VAL A 3 6.48 -34.21 4.31
C VAL A 3 4.97 -34.02 4.26
N GLY A 4 4.44 -33.11 5.09
CA GLY A 4 3.03 -32.76 5.11
C GLY A 4 2.64 -31.96 3.85
N LYS A 5 1.72 -32.51 3.05
CA LYS A 5 1.08 -31.82 1.92
C LYS A 5 0.00 -30.86 2.45
N LEU A 6 0.21 -29.56 2.26
CA LEU A 6 -0.79 -28.53 2.53
C LEU A 6 -1.82 -28.50 1.38
N ARG A 7 -3.06 -28.89 1.67
CA ARG A 7 -4.17 -28.94 0.71
C ARG A 7 -4.91 -27.59 0.73
N MET A 8 -4.68 -26.75 -0.27
CA MET A 8 -5.41 -25.50 -0.50
C MET A 8 -6.85 -25.82 -0.93
N LYS A 9 -7.84 -25.19 -0.30
CA LYS A 9 -9.25 -25.29 -0.68
C LYS A 9 -9.57 -24.22 -1.73
N ASN A 10 -10.11 -24.67 -2.86
CA ASN A 10 -10.69 -23.83 -3.92
C ASN A 10 -11.89 -23.05 -3.38
N THR A 11 -11.95 -21.75 -3.62
CA THR A 11 -13.19 -20.96 -3.57
C THR A 11 -13.60 -20.65 -5.00
N VAL A 12 -14.73 -21.24 -5.39
CA VAL A 12 -15.48 -20.96 -6.61
C VAL A 12 -16.12 -19.57 -6.48
N ASP A 13 -15.97 -18.75 -7.52
CA ASP A 13 -16.72 -17.51 -7.72
C ASP A 13 -18.16 -17.83 -8.09
N ASP A 14 -19.12 -17.43 -7.26
CA ASP A 14 -20.53 -17.32 -7.62
C ASP A 14 -21.00 -15.88 -7.37
N TYR A 15 -21.26 -15.17 -8.46
CA TYR A 15 -21.85 -13.83 -8.48
C TYR A 15 -23.38 -13.94 -8.40
N GLN A 16 -23.96 -13.43 -7.30
CA GLN A 16 -25.39 -13.08 -7.20
C GLN A 16 -25.49 -11.75 -6.42
N PRO A 17 -26.11 -10.67 -6.99
CA PRO A 17 -26.26 -9.41 -6.30
C PRO A 17 -27.61 -9.35 -5.60
N ASP A 18 -27.70 -9.89 -4.38
CA ASP A 18 -28.92 -9.84 -3.58
C ASP A 18 -28.85 -8.87 -2.39
N GLN A 19 -29.99 -8.23 -2.19
CA GLN A 19 -30.24 -7.03 -1.41
C GLN A 19 -29.85 -7.13 0.07
N ILE A 20 -28.98 -6.22 0.53
CA ILE A 20 -28.65 -6.10 1.95
C ILE A 20 -29.71 -5.25 2.66
N TYR A 21 -30.77 -5.90 3.15
CA TYR A 21 -31.61 -5.36 4.21
C TYR A 21 -30.79 -5.24 5.50
N LYS A 22 -30.64 -4.01 6.01
CA LYS A 22 -29.98 -3.72 7.30
C LYS A 22 -30.82 -4.28 8.45
N ARG A 23 -30.50 -5.49 8.91
CA ARG A 23 -31.08 -6.08 10.11
C ARG A 23 -30.38 -5.52 11.36
N SER A 24 -31.01 -4.53 11.98
CA SER A 24 -30.68 -3.99 13.31
C SER A 24 -30.57 -5.12 14.34
N LYS A 25 -29.38 -5.36 14.89
CA LYS A 25 -29.16 -6.21 16.07
C LYS A 25 -29.09 -5.35 17.32
N ARG A 26 -30.26 -5.13 17.94
CA ARG A 26 -30.36 -4.85 19.38
C ARG A 26 -30.07 -6.13 20.16
N ARG A 27 -29.02 -6.13 20.98
CA ARG A 27 -28.85 -7.00 22.16
C ARG A 27 -28.02 -6.18 23.15
N ALA A 28 -28.51 -5.78 24.32
CA ALA A 28 -29.14 -6.46 25.46
C ALA A 28 -28.21 -6.14 26.64
N ARG A 29 -28.64 -5.17 27.47
CA ARG A 29 -27.99 -4.78 28.72
C ARG A 29 -28.04 -5.98 29.67
N THR A 30 -26.90 -6.50 30.09
CA THR A 30 -26.82 -7.44 31.21
C THR A 30 -26.89 -6.66 32.51
N ARG A 31 -27.92 -6.97 33.29
CA ARG A 31 -28.18 -6.53 34.67
C ARG A 31 -27.07 -6.97 35.62
N SER A 32 -26.77 -6.11 36.59
CA SER A 32 -25.95 -6.37 37.78
C SER A 32 -26.64 -7.34 38.75
N PRO A 33 -25.89 -8.13 39.55
CA PRO A 33 -26.29 -8.57 40.89
C PRO A 33 -25.74 -7.57 41.92
N SER A 34 -26.57 -6.85 42.69
CA SER A 34 -27.33 -7.30 43.86
C SER A 34 -26.51 -7.21 45.17
N ILE A 35 -26.85 -6.19 45.97
CA ILE A 35 -26.98 -6.18 47.44
C ILE A 35 -25.69 -6.10 48.27
N ASP A 36 -25.42 -4.90 48.78
CA ASP A 36 -25.26 -4.66 50.21
C ASP A 36 -26.16 -3.45 50.57
N PRO A 37 -27.05 -3.54 51.58
CA PRO A 37 -27.86 -2.40 52.00
C PRO A 37 -27.03 -1.42 52.85
N PRO A 38 -27.33 -0.12 52.82
CA PRO A 38 -26.68 0.86 53.68
C PRO A 38 -27.15 0.70 55.13
N PRO A 39 -26.28 0.87 56.14
CA PRO A 39 -26.74 0.92 57.53
C PRO A 39 -27.52 2.21 57.79
N GLU A 40 -28.78 2.08 58.21
CA GLU A 40 -29.59 3.19 58.73
C GLU A 40 -29.27 3.50 60.21
N PRO A 41 -29.60 4.73 60.68
CA PRO A 41 -28.98 5.35 61.85
C PRO A 41 -29.93 5.44 63.05
N TYR A 42 -29.59 4.87 64.20
CA TYR A 42 -30.12 5.23 65.54
C TYR A 42 -29.15 4.59 66.57
N GLY A 43 -28.72 5.22 67.66
CA GLY A 43 -29.26 6.36 68.36
C GLY A 43 -28.42 6.73 69.62
N PRO A 44 -29.00 7.44 70.59
CA PRO A 44 -28.35 8.43 71.44
C PRO A 44 -27.89 7.89 72.82
N GLY A 45 -26.94 8.56 73.46
CA GLY A 45 -26.70 8.37 74.90
C GLY A 45 -25.31 8.75 75.39
N ASN A 46 -25.23 9.94 75.98
CA ASN A 46 -24.24 10.48 76.92
C ASN A 46 -23.36 9.46 77.68
N ALA A 47 -22.08 9.80 77.89
CA ALA A 47 -21.58 10.34 79.16
C ALA A 47 -20.06 10.13 79.34
N MET A 48 -19.46 11.06 80.09
CA MET A 48 -18.11 11.13 80.67
C MET A 48 -17.02 11.64 79.71
N ASP A 49 -16.67 12.92 79.79
CA ASP A 49 -15.76 13.51 80.79
C ASP A 49 -14.41 12.79 80.83
N GLU A 50 -13.40 13.41 80.20
CA GLU A 50 -12.07 13.61 80.81
C GLU A 50 -11.20 14.47 79.86
N TYR A 51 -11.20 15.77 80.13
CA TYR A 51 -10.00 16.56 79.89
C TYR A 51 -9.07 16.36 81.08
N PRO A 52 -7.76 16.27 80.83
CA PRO A 52 -6.84 17.04 81.65
C PRO A 52 -6.06 18.04 80.79
N SER A 53 -6.21 19.29 81.22
CA SER A 53 -5.25 20.38 81.08
C SER A 53 -3.83 20.00 81.52
N GLY A 54 -2.86 20.75 81.00
CA GLY A 54 -1.60 21.06 81.69
C GLY A 54 -0.35 20.61 80.92
N SER A 55 0.33 21.52 80.22
CA SER A 55 1.41 22.40 80.74
C SER A 55 2.69 21.68 81.15
N SER A 56 3.78 21.95 80.43
CA SER A 56 5.11 22.40 80.93
C SER A 56 6.13 22.31 79.78
N SER A 57 6.77 23.40 79.39
CA SER A 57 7.97 24.00 80.00
C SER A 57 9.19 23.08 79.99
N GLY A 58 10.22 23.47 79.22
CA GLY A 58 11.56 22.86 79.20
C GLY A 58 12.37 23.38 78.02
N SER A 59 12.77 24.66 78.02
CA SER A 59 14.07 25.11 78.52
C SER A 59 15.24 24.88 77.55
N ARG A 60 15.79 26.04 77.15
CA ARG A 60 17.14 26.29 76.65
C ARG A 60 18.18 25.26 77.13
N ALA A 61 18.96 24.74 76.17
CA ALA A 61 20.35 24.40 76.40
C ALA A 61 21.18 24.94 75.23
N ARG A 62 21.77 26.12 75.44
CA ARG A 62 23.02 26.50 74.77
C ARG A 62 24.13 25.75 75.47
N GLN A 63 24.78 24.83 74.78
CA GLN A 63 26.20 24.56 75.01
C GLN A 63 26.88 24.54 73.65
N THR A 64 27.56 25.64 73.41
CA THR A 64 28.73 25.74 72.56
C THR A 64 29.77 24.76 73.08
N ASP A 65 30.21 23.81 72.26
CA ASP A 65 31.59 23.34 72.31
C ASP A 65 32.07 23.02 70.89
N MET A 66 32.92 23.93 70.43
CA MET A 66 33.71 23.82 69.22
C MET A 66 34.76 22.72 69.42
N LYS A 67 34.76 21.69 68.57
CA LYS A 67 35.99 20.94 68.31
C LYS A 67 36.12 20.53 66.85
N GLY A 68 36.67 21.48 66.09
CA GLY A 68 37.65 21.26 65.03
C GLY A 68 37.26 20.30 63.91
N LYS A 69 36.81 20.88 62.78
CA LYS A 69 37.15 20.40 61.44
C LYS A 69 36.89 21.51 60.41
N SER A 70 37.99 22.00 59.86
CA SER A 70 38.14 22.52 58.49
C SER A 70 37.01 23.39 57.94
N ARG A 71 37.24 24.70 58.04
CA ARG A 71 36.92 25.69 57.02
C ARG A 71 37.43 25.19 55.66
N GLU A 72 36.51 24.82 54.76
CA GLU A 72 36.55 25.02 53.30
C GLU A 72 35.45 24.18 52.60
N GLN A 73 34.71 24.84 51.69
CA GLN A 73 33.78 24.26 50.69
C GLN A 73 32.40 23.77 51.16
N THR A 74 31.50 24.71 51.50
CA THR A 74 30.03 24.48 51.51
C THR A 74 29.26 25.55 50.72
N GLY A 75 29.92 26.23 49.77
CA GLY A 75 29.25 27.20 48.89
C GLY A 75 28.46 26.51 47.76
N GLY A 76 29.09 25.57 47.04
CA GLY A 76 28.49 24.96 45.85
C GLY A 76 27.26 24.07 46.10
N ALA A 77 27.22 23.32 47.21
CA ALA A 77 26.08 22.43 47.49
C ALA A 77 24.82 23.20 47.94
N ALA A 78 25.00 24.28 48.71
CA ALA A 78 23.89 25.13 49.12
C ALA A 78 23.32 25.95 47.96
N ASP A 79 24.18 26.37 47.02
CA ASP A 79 23.78 27.07 45.80
C ASP A 79 23.02 26.14 44.84
N GLU A 80 23.47 24.89 44.64
CA GLU A 80 22.75 23.88 43.84
C GLU A 80 21.40 23.49 44.48
N ASP A 81 21.34 23.34 45.80
CA ASP A 81 20.09 23.11 46.55
C ASP A 81 19.13 24.32 46.45
N PHE A 82 19.66 25.53 46.35
CA PHE A 82 18.87 26.73 46.13
C PHE A 82 18.35 26.81 44.69
N HIS A 83 19.19 26.51 43.69
CA HIS A 83 18.80 26.49 42.28
C HIS A 83 17.77 25.40 41.95
N THR A 84 17.89 24.22 42.57
CA THR A 84 16.89 23.15 42.45
C THR A 84 15.57 23.55 43.10
N LYS A 85 15.58 24.14 44.31
CA LYS A 85 14.36 24.67 44.95
C LYS A 85 13.72 25.80 44.15
N LEU A 86 14.51 26.69 43.55
CA LEU A 86 14.00 27.72 42.65
C LEU A 86 13.36 27.11 41.40
N ARG A 87 13.95 26.07 40.82
CA ARG A 87 13.37 25.36 39.68
C ARG A 87 12.07 24.66 40.07
N ASP A 88 12.05 23.96 41.21
CA ASP A 88 10.84 23.31 41.72
C ASP A 88 9.73 24.32 42.04
N ALA A 89 10.08 25.51 42.54
CA ALA A 89 9.11 26.59 42.78
C ALA A 89 8.55 27.15 41.47
N LEU A 90 9.40 27.36 40.46
CA LEU A 90 8.96 27.80 39.13
C LEU A 90 8.12 26.73 38.42
N ASP A 91 8.49 25.45 38.56
CA ASP A 91 7.73 24.32 38.02
C ASP A 91 6.38 24.19 38.73
N ALA A 92 6.33 24.43 40.05
CA ALA A 92 5.08 24.52 40.79
C ALA A 92 4.21 25.68 40.31
N ASP A 93 4.74 26.89 40.09
CA ASP A 93 3.95 28.00 39.56
C ASP A 93 3.43 27.73 38.14
N ASN A 94 4.25 27.09 37.29
CA ASN A 94 3.85 26.69 35.93
C ASN A 94 2.77 25.61 35.94
N ASP A 95 2.87 24.62 36.82
CA ASP A 95 1.86 23.58 36.98
C ASP A 95 0.52 24.17 37.48
N ASP A 96 0.54 25.30 38.19
CA ASP A 96 -0.67 25.98 38.68
C ASP A 96 -1.38 26.66 37.51
N LEU A 97 -0.63 27.41 36.70
CA LEU A 97 -1.12 28.00 35.45
C LEU A 97 -1.64 26.92 34.49
N ARG A 98 -0.96 25.78 34.42
CA ARG A 98 -1.36 24.64 33.60
C ARG A 98 -2.63 23.96 34.12
N LEU A 99 -2.76 23.77 35.44
CA LEU A 99 -3.97 23.24 36.05
C LEU A 99 -5.16 24.18 35.80
N GLU A 100 -4.96 25.49 35.99
CA GLU A 100 -5.98 26.50 35.76
C GLU A 100 -6.45 26.49 34.31
N SER A 101 -5.52 26.50 33.34
CA SER A 101 -5.84 26.37 31.91
C SER A 101 -6.57 25.07 31.58
N LEU A 102 -6.19 23.93 32.17
CA LEU A 102 -6.89 22.64 31.95
C LEU A 102 -8.29 22.63 32.57
N LEU A 103 -8.50 23.29 33.71
CA LEU A 103 -9.81 23.40 34.35
C LEU A 103 -10.72 24.40 33.61
N GLU A 104 -10.15 25.43 33.01
CA GLU A 104 -10.84 26.35 32.09
C GLU A 104 -11.26 25.62 30.80
N ASP A 105 -10.36 24.83 30.19
CA ASP A 105 -10.66 24.03 29.00
C ASP A 105 -11.70 22.92 29.27
N GLU A 106 -11.73 22.35 30.48
CA GLU A 106 -12.71 21.34 30.87
C GLU A 106 -14.04 21.96 31.37
N ALA A 107 -14.11 23.29 31.53
CA ALA A 107 -15.37 24.02 31.71
C ALA A 107 -16.23 24.09 30.42
N VAL A 108 -15.78 23.42 29.35
CA VAL A 108 -16.53 23.29 28.09
C VAL A 108 -17.80 22.44 28.28
N LEU A 109 -18.92 23.12 28.43
CA LEU A 109 -20.26 22.53 28.54
C LEU A 109 -20.66 21.69 27.30
N PRO A 110 -21.57 20.70 27.46
CA PRO A 110 -22.11 19.90 26.37
C PRO A 110 -22.63 20.74 25.18
N ARG A 111 -22.47 20.20 23.96
CA ARG A 111 -22.86 20.88 22.68
C ARG A 111 -24.29 21.43 22.62
N ARG A 112 -25.21 20.90 23.43
CA ARG A 112 -26.61 21.36 23.52
C ARG A 112 -26.79 22.68 24.28
N TRP A 113 -25.79 23.09 25.07
CA TRP A 113 -25.79 24.29 25.91
C TRP A 113 -24.73 25.31 25.51
N LYS A 114 -23.91 24.97 24.51
CA LYS A 114 -23.24 25.97 23.69
C LYS A 114 -24.32 26.57 22.82
N ASP A 115 -24.68 27.82 23.08
CA ASP A 115 -25.62 28.56 22.23
C ASP A 115 -25.27 28.30 20.77
N HIS A 116 -26.23 27.80 19.99
CA HIS A 116 -26.12 27.83 18.55
C HIS A 116 -26.08 29.30 18.16
N PRO A 117 -25.00 29.80 17.53
CA PRO A 117 -25.01 31.15 16.99
C PRO A 117 -25.86 31.14 15.72
N SER A 118 -27.19 31.16 15.87
CA SER A 118 -27.97 31.90 14.89
C SER A 118 -27.71 33.37 15.19
N GLN A 119 -26.70 33.89 14.51
CA GLN A 119 -26.65 35.25 13.97
C GLN A 119 -27.05 36.39 14.92
N THR A 120 -26.09 37.29 15.12
CA THR A 120 -26.21 38.65 15.68
C THR A 120 -26.37 38.76 17.21
N HIS A 121 -25.31 39.33 17.81
CA HIS A 121 -25.23 39.90 19.16
C HIS A 121 -25.23 38.94 20.36
N ALA A 122 -24.03 38.55 20.79
CA ALA A 122 -23.76 38.43 22.21
C ALA A 122 -22.29 38.76 22.46
N HIS A 123 -22.07 39.88 23.14
CA HIS A 123 -20.79 40.23 23.72
C HIS A 123 -20.31 39.08 24.62
N PHE A 124 -18.99 38.94 24.68
CA PHE A 124 -18.29 38.17 25.70
C PHE A 124 -18.77 38.60 27.10
N ASP A 125 -19.71 37.87 27.68
CA ASP A 125 -19.94 37.92 29.12
C ASP A 125 -19.03 36.89 29.78
N LEU A 126 -17.90 37.43 30.22
CA LEU A 126 -17.00 36.84 31.19
C LEU A 126 -17.78 36.45 32.46
N ASN A 127 -17.58 35.20 32.92
CA ASN A 127 -17.61 34.76 34.32
C ASN A 127 -18.91 34.80 35.16
N GLY A 128 -20.08 35.10 34.61
CA GLY A 128 -21.26 35.34 35.46
C GLY A 128 -22.18 34.14 35.77
N HIS A 129 -22.80 33.54 34.76
CA HIS A 129 -24.20 33.08 34.93
C HIS A 129 -24.55 31.68 34.37
N GLN A 130 -23.57 30.79 34.15
CA GLN A 130 -23.84 29.46 33.58
C GLN A 130 -23.99 28.32 34.60
N LEU A 131 -23.64 28.54 35.87
CA LEU A 131 -23.73 27.50 36.91
C LEU A 131 -25.16 27.24 37.41
N GLY A 132 -26.06 28.24 37.31
CA GLY A 132 -27.45 28.11 37.77
C GLY A 132 -28.38 27.32 36.85
N ARG A 133 -27.87 26.80 35.72
CA ARG A 133 -28.64 25.97 34.76
C ARG A 133 -28.24 24.49 34.74
N LEU A 134 -27.19 24.12 35.47
CA LEU A 134 -26.85 22.72 35.72
C LEU A 134 -27.94 22.10 36.61
N GLU A 135 -28.34 20.86 36.34
CA GLU A 135 -29.13 20.13 37.34
C GLU A 135 -28.30 20.02 38.62
N ALA A 136 -28.97 20.00 39.77
CA ALA A 136 -28.29 20.00 41.07
C ALA A 136 -27.24 18.87 41.18
N GLU A 137 -27.55 17.70 40.61
CA GLU A 137 -26.64 16.55 40.56
C GLU A 137 -25.39 16.80 39.69
N GLU A 138 -25.53 17.39 38.50
CA GLU A 138 -24.41 17.70 37.60
C GLU A 138 -23.53 18.83 38.17
N TYR A 139 -24.12 19.80 38.86
CA TYR A 139 -23.41 20.88 39.54
C TYR A 139 -22.62 20.38 40.75
N GLU A 140 -23.20 19.49 41.55
CA GLU A 140 -22.53 18.84 42.67
C GLU A 140 -21.35 17.98 42.19
N GLU A 141 -21.51 17.22 41.11
CA GLU A 141 -20.41 16.45 40.51
C GLU A 141 -19.31 17.36 39.95
N TYR A 142 -19.66 18.47 39.32
CA TYR A 142 -18.71 19.46 38.85
C TYR A 142 -17.91 20.08 40.00
N ILE A 143 -18.56 20.52 41.08
CA ILE A 143 -17.89 21.04 42.28
C ILE A 143 -17.00 19.97 42.88
N ARG A 144 -17.50 18.74 43.05
CA ARG A 144 -16.74 17.62 43.63
C ARG A 144 -15.50 17.32 42.80
N LYS A 145 -15.64 17.29 41.48
CA LYS A 145 -14.52 17.07 40.55
C LYS A 145 -13.51 18.22 40.60
N ARG A 146 -13.97 19.47 40.66
CA ARG A 146 -13.12 20.66 40.76
C ARG A 146 -12.35 20.70 42.09
N MET A 147 -13.03 20.49 43.20
CA MET A 147 -12.42 20.41 44.53
C MET A 147 -11.43 19.24 44.62
N TRP A 148 -11.77 18.09 44.06
CA TRP A 148 -10.87 16.94 44.01
C TRP A 148 -9.67 17.20 43.10
N SER A 149 -9.83 17.83 41.93
CA SER A 149 -8.70 18.18 41.06
C SER A 149 -7.75 19.19 41.69
N GLN A 150 -8.27 20.13 42.49
CA GLN A 150 -7.45 21.08 43.24
C GLN A 150 -6.73 20.41 44.40
N SER A 151 -7.41 19.56 45.18
CA SER A 151 -6.81 18.80 46.27
C SER A 151 -5.80 17.75 45.78
N ASN A 152 -6.06 17.13 44.63
CA ASN A 152 -5.28 16.04 44.06
C ASN A 152 -4.57 16.48 42.77
N ARG A 153 -4.07 17.71 42.77
CA ARG A 153 -3.46 18.39 41.63
C ARG A 153 -2.44 17.56 40.86
N LYS A 154 -1.41 17.04 41.54
CA LYS A 154 -0.35 16.25 40.91
C LYS A 154 -0.89 15.00 40.20
N HIS A 155 -1.87 14.35 40.83
CA HIS A 155 -2.51 13.16 40.27
C HIS A 155 -3.41 13.49 39.07
N TYR A 156 -4.13 14.62 39.12
CA TYR A 156 -4.96 15.09 38.03
C TYR A 156 -4.13 15.46 36.78
N LEU A 157 -3.05 16.23 36.96
CA LEU A 157 -2.11 16.57 35.87
C LEU A 157 -1.49 15.31 35.25
N TYR A 158 -1.05 14.36 36.08
CA TYR A 158 -0.50 13.08 35.61
C TYR A 158 -1.50 12.28 34.75
N LEU A 159 -2.77 12.22 35.15
CA LEU A 159 -3.83 11.55 34.38
C LEU A 159 -4.09 12.24 33.04
N LYS A 160 -4.09 13.58 33.01
CA LYS A 160 -4.27 14.35 31.78
C LYS A 160 -3.10 14.19 30.82
N ASP A 161 -1.87 14.16 31.33
CA ASP A 161 -0.67 13.89 30.53
C ASP A 161 -0.71 12.49 29.91
N GLN A 162 -1.13 11.49 30.67
CA GLN A 162 -1.34 10.14 30.12
C GLN A 162 -2.42 10.12 29.04
N GLU A 163 -3.53 10.84 29.22
CA GLU A 163 -4.62 10.90 28.26
C GLU A 163 -4.18 11.60 26.97
N GLU A 164 -3.47 12.72 27.08
CA GLU A 164 -2.93 13.46 25.95
C GLU A 164 -1.88 12.64 25.19
N GLN A 165 -0.96 11.97 25.89
CA GLN A 165 0.00 11.06 25.27
C GLN A 165 -0.72 9.91 24.53
N LYS A 166 -1.76 9.32 25.11
CA LYS A 166 -2.56 8.28 24.46
C LYS A 166 -3.30 8.82 23.22
N ARG A 167 -3.83 10.05 23.28
CA ARG A 167 -4.48 10.70 22.13
C ARG A 167 -3.46 10.95 21.02
N LYS A 168 -2.32 11.55 21.34
CA LYS A 168 -1.24 11.84 20.40
C LYS A 168 -0.70 10.56 19.77
N ALA A 169 -0.48 9.50 20.55
CA ALA A 169 -0.05 8.20 20.04
C ALA A 169 -1.07 7.57 19.09
N ARG A 170 -2.39 7.71 19.37
CA ARG A 170 -3.45 7.23 18.47
C ARG A 170 -3.49 8.02 17.16
N GLU A 171 -3.36 9.34 17.23
CA GLU A 171 -3.32 10.22 16.05
C GLU A 171 -2.09 9.94 15.20
N GLU A 172 -0.92 9.81 15.82
CA GLU A 172 0.33 9.46 15.15
C GLU A 172 0.24 8.07 14.52
N ALA A 173 -0.29 7.07 15.23
CA ALA A 173 -0.51 5.73 14.66
C ALA A 173 -1.49 5.77 13.48
N HIS A 174 -2.54 6.58 13.54
CA HIS A 174 -3.48 6.75 12.45
C HIS A 174 -2.83 7.45 11.24
N GLN A 175 -2.06 8.51 11.47
CA GLN A 175 -1.31 9.20 10.42
C GLN A 175 -0.23 8.31 9.81
N ALA A 176 0.50 7.54 10.61
CA ALA A 176 1.50 6.58 10.15
C ALA A 176 0.86 5.51 9.27
N ARG A 177 -0.29 4.94 9.68
CA ARG A 177 -1.06 3.99 8.86
C ARG A 177 -1.53 4.62 7.56
N LYS A 178 -2.00 5.88 7.58
CA LYS A 178 -2.42 6.61 6.37
C LYS A 178 -1.24 6.83 5.41
N LYS A 179 -0.08 7.24 5.94
CA LYS A 179 1.17 7.40 5.17
C LYS A 179 1.64 6.08 4.58
N GLN A 180 1.66 5.00 5.36
CA GLN A 180 2.02 3.66 4.87
C GLN A 180 1.10 3.17 3.75
N ARG A 181 -0.22 3.40 3.86
CA ARG A 181 -1.17 3.06 2.79
C ARG A 181 -0.93 3.87 1.52
N ALA A 182 -0.67 5.17 1.64
CA ALA A 182 -0.40 6.03 0.50
C ALA A 182 0.90 5.63 -0.22
N ASP A 183 1.95 5.36 0.56
CA ASP A 183 3.25 4.92 0.06
C ASP A 183 3.18 3.51 -0.55
N ALA A 184 2.42 2.59 0.04
CA ALA A 184 2.14 1.28 -0.55
C ALA A 184 1.40 1.38 -1.90
N LYS A 185 0.40 2.28 -2.00
CA LYS A 185 -0.30 2.54 -3.27
C LYS A 185 0.65 3.08 -4.35
N LEU A 186 1.51 4.03 -3.98
CA LEU A 186 2.47 4.63 -4.90
C LEU A 186 3.54 3.62 -5.36
N ARG A 187 3.98 2.71 -4.49
CA ARG A 187 4.85 1.58 -4.90
C ARG A 187 4.15 0.64 -5.87
N ALA A 188 2.89 0.28 -5.60
CA ALA A 188 2.12 -0.60 -6.48
C ALA A 188 1.91 0.02 -7.87
N GLU A 189 1.61 1.31 -7.96
CA GLU A 189 1.50 2.03 -9.25
C GLU A 189 2.82 2.03 -10.02
N ARG A 190 3.95 2.29 -9.35
CA ARG A 190 5.28 2.23 -9.98
C ARG A 190 5.61 0.83 -10.49
N GLU A 191 5.28 -0.21 -9.73
CA GLU A 191 5.50 -1.59 -10.15
C GLU A 191 4.62 -1.97 -11.33
N ASN A 192 3.35 -1.54 -11.36
CA ASN A 192 2.45 -1.77 -12.50
C ASN A 192 2.98 -1.09 -13.76
N HIS A 193 3.40 0.18 -13.67
CA HIS A 193 4.01 0.88 -14.80
C HIS A 193 5.31 0.20 -15.28
N LYS A 194 6.15 -0.29 -14.35
CA LYS A 194 7.34 -1.09 -14.71
C LYS A 194 6.96 -2.38 -15.43
N LYS A 195 5.93 -3.09 -14.98
CA LYS A 195 5.43 -4.31 -15.64
C LYS A 195 4.90 -4.01 -17.03
N GLU A 196 4.13 -2.94 -17.21
CA GLU A 196 3.59 -2.52 -18.52
C GLU A 196 4.71 -2.15 -19.49
N THR A 197 5.66 -1.33 -19.07
CA THR A 197 6.81 -0.97 -19.90
C THR A 197 7.68 -2.19 -20.25
N GLN A 198 7.85 -3.13 -19.32
CA GLN A 198 8.55 -4.39 -19.58
C GLN A 198 7.80 -5.26 -20.60
N LYS A 199 6.47 -5.35 -20.48
CA LYS A 199 5.61 -6.06 -21.46
C LYS A 199 5.75 -5.44 -22.86
N LEU A 200 5.69 -4.12 -22.98
CA LEU A 200 5.88 -3.45 -24.28
C LEU A 200 7.26 -3.75 -24.88
N LYS A 201 8.33 -3.72 -24.06
CA LYS A 201 9.68 -4.10 -24.49
C LYS A 201 9.78 -5.56 -24.93
N SER A 202 9.13 -6.49 -24.23
CA SER A 202 9.13 -7.90 -24.66
C SER A 202 8.38 -8.11 -25.97
N LEU A 203 7.26 -7.42 -26.17
CA LEU A 203 6.53 -7.45 -27.45
C LEU A 203 7.37 -6.89 -28.60
N GLN A 204 8.12 -5.81 -28.34
CA GLN A 204 9.05 -5.24 -29.33
C GLN A 204 10.17 -6.23 -29.69
N ARG A 205 10.81 -6.87 -28.70
CA ARG A 205 11.83 -7.91 -28.95
C ARG A 205 11.31 -9.07 -29.78
N CYS A 206 10.05 -9.47 -29.57
CA CYS A 206 9.43 -10.52 -30.39
C CYS A 206 9.31 -10.09 -31.87
N ARG A 207 8.94 -8.83 -32.12
CA ARG A 207 8.88 -8.26 -33.48
C ARG A 207 10.25 -8.12 -34.11
N ASP A 208 11.25 -7.64 -33.36
CA ASP A 208 12.63 -7.52 -33.84
C ASP A 208 13.20 -8.90 -34.23
N SER A 209 12.94 -9.93 -33.40
CA SER A 209 13.30 -11.32 -33.68
C SER A 209 12.56 -11.89 -34.90
N TYR A 210 11.30 -11.51 -35.12
CA TYR A 210 10.55 -11.88 -36.32
C TYR A 210 11.19 -11.30 -37.58
N SER A 211 11.54 -10.01 -37.58
CA SER A 211 12.20 -9.35 -38.72
C SER A 211 13.57 -9.97 -39.00
N GLN A 212 14.41 -10.15 -37.97
CA GLN A 212 15.74 -10.76 -38.10
C GLN A 212 15.69 -12.19 -38.67
N ARG A 213 14.73 -13.00 -38.22
CA ARG A 213 14.54 -14.36 -38.75
C ARG A 213 14.13 -14.34 -40.21
N TRP A 214 13.24 -13.43 -40.60
CA TRP A 214 12.89 -13.27 -42.01
C TRP A 214 14.08 -12.81 -42.86
N GLU A 215 14.90 -11.89 -42.37
CA GLU A 215 16.13 -11.46 -43.05
C GLU A 215 17.09 -12.65 -43.25
N PHE A 216 17.31 -13.46 -42.22
CA PHE A 216 18.12 -14.67 -42.30
C PHE A 216 17.59 -15.66 -43.35
N LEU A 217 16.28 -15.97 -43.32
CA LEU A 217 15.65 -16.86 -44.30
C LEU A 217 15.73 -16.30 -45.73
N ASN A 218 15.64 -14.99 -45.90
CA ASN A 218 15.76 -14.34 -47.20
C ASN A 218 17.19 -14.43 -47.75
N CYS A 219 18.20 -14.26 -46.90
CA CYS A 219 19.59 -14.49 -47.28
C CYS A 219 19.80 -15.92 -47.77
N LEU A 220 19.26 -16.92 -47.06
CA LEU A 220 19.34 -18.33 -47.46
C LEU A 220 18.64 -18.61 -48.79
N LEU A 221 17.46 -18.03 -49.02
CA LEU A 221 16.73 -18.22 -50.28
C LEU A 221 17.47 -17.58 -51.47
N ASN A 222 18.01 -16.37 -51.28
CA ASN A 222 18.65 -15.61 -52.34
C ASN A 222 20.07 -16.11 -52.66
N SER A 223 20.79 -16.71 -51.70
CA SER A 223 22.13 -17.27 -51.94
C SER A 223 22.13 -18.43 -52.94
N ASP A 224 21.01 -19.14 -53.09
CA ASP A 224 20.88 -20.24 -54.06
C ASP A 224 20.64 -19.75 -55.49
N ALA A 225 19.97 -18.61 -55.67
CA ALA A 225 19.71 -18.03 -56.99
C ALA A 225 21.00 -17.51 -57.68
N SER A 226 22.04 -17.20 -56.91
CA SER A 226 23.32 -16.71 -57.43
C SER A 226 24.25 -17.83 -57.96
N ARG A 227 23.91 -19.11 -57.80
CA ARG A 227 24.81 -20.23 -58.15
C ARG A 227 24.60 -20.80 -59.55
N THR A 228 23.61 -20.33 -60.32
CA THR A 228 23.26 -20.96 -61.60
C THR A 228 23.93 -20.36 -62.84
N ASP A 229 24.76 -19.31 -62.74
CA ASP A 229 25.17 -18.56 -63.94
C ASP A 229 26.64 -18.16 -64.08
N THR A 230 27.59 -18.82 -63.41
CA THR A 230 29.01 -18.70 -63.80
C THR A 230 29.78 -19.98 -63.55
N GLY A 231 30.03 -20.73 -64.62
CA GLY A 231 31.14 -21.69 -64.65
C GLY A 231 32.46 -20.93 -64.58
N ALA A 232 33.11 -20.96 -63.42
CA ALA A 232 34.51 -20.57 -63.29
C ALA A 232 35.16 -21.40 -62.18
N GLU A 233 36.07 -22.27 -62.62
CA GLU A 233 37.07 -22.93 -61.78
C GLU A 233 37.86 -21.89 -60.97
N ALA A 234 37.99 -22.09 -59.66
CA ALA A 234 39.23 -21.89 -58.88
C ALA A 234 39.00 -21.98 -57.36
N THR A 235 39.94 -22.63 -56.68
CA THR A 235 40.19 -22.67 -55.22
C THR A 235 39.30 -23.60 -54.37
N SER A 236 39.59 -24.89 -54.56
CA SER A 236 39.20 -26.04 -53.75
C SER A 236 39.91 -26.02 -52.38
N GLY A 237 39.15 -26.17 -51.29
CA GLY A 237 39.71 -26.37 -49.94
C GLY A 237 38.82 -25.88 -48.79
N SER A 238 38.52 -24.57 -48.74
CA SER A 238 37.78 -23.98 -47.59
C SER A 238 36.29 -23.77 -47.86
N ARG A 239 35.88 -23.68 -49.13
CA ARG A 239 34.49 -23.39 -49.54
C ARG A 239 33.58 -24.61 -49.59
N GLN A 240 34.14 -25.83 -49.58
CA GLN A 240 33.36 -27.07 -49.59
C GLN A 240 32.84 -27.45 -48.19
N LYS A 241 33.56 -27.10 -47.12
CA LYS A 241 33.11 -27.33 -45.74
C LYS A 241 31.86 -26.51 -45.37
N LEU A 242 31.78 -25.28 -45.89
CA LEU A 242 30.57 -24.44 -45.84
C LEU A 242 29.45 -24.92 -46.80
N LYS A 243 29.77 -25.70 -47.84
CA LYS A 243 28.81 -26.17 -48.86
C LYS A 243 27.97 -27.35 -48.36
N GLU A 244 28.50 -28.19 -47.48
CA GLU A 244 27.73 -29.23 -46.75
C GLU A 244 26.94 -28.63 -45.58
N GLU A 245 27.44 -27.56 -44.94
CA GLU A 245 26.69 -26.80 -43.92
C GLU A 245 25.56 -25.94 -44.52
N MET A 246 25.65 -25.55 -45.80
CA MET A 246 24.65 -24.72 -46.51
C MET A 246 23.46 -25.49 -47.10
N GLY A 247 23.42 -26.83 -46.98
CA GLY A 247 22.16 -27.59 -47.04
C GLY A 247 21.38 -27.41 -45.73
N GLN A 248 21.32 -26.18 -45.23
CA GLN A 248 20.92 -25.87 -43.86
C GLN A 248 19.44 -26.19 -43.72
N VAL A 249 19.18 -27.36 -43.13
CA VAL A 249 17.82 -27.85 -42.97
C VAL A 249 17.18 -27.06 -41.81
N ILE A 250 16.16 -26.30 -42.13
CA ILE A 250 15.48 -25.35 -41.24
C ILE A 250 14.56 -26.14 -40.31
N ASP A 251 14.48 -25.77 -39.04
CA ASP A 251 13.51 -26.36 -38.12
C ASP A 251 12.17 -25.62 -38.18
N PHE A 252 11.06 -26.32 -37.91
CA PHE A 252 9.72 -25.73 -37.94
C PHE A 252 9.59 -24.47 -37.04
N GLU A 253 10.27 -24.48 -35.90
CA GLU A 253 10.26 -23.38 -34.92
C GLU A 253 11.12 -22.17 -35.36
N GLU A 254 12.01 -22.36 -36.32
CA GLU A 254 12.82 -21.27 -36.89
C GLU A 254 12.01 -20.39 -37.84
N ILE A 255 10.89 -20.90 -38.36
CA ILE A 255 9.96 -20.10 -39.17
C ILE A 255 9.34 -19.02 -38.29
N PRO A 256 9.52 -17.73 -38.63
CA PRO A 256 9.04 -16.64 -37.79
C PRO A 256 7.53 -16.47 -37.94
N TRP A 257 6.72 -17.19 -37.17
CA TRP A 257 5.26 -17.04 -37.19
C TRP A 257 4.82 -15.66 -36.63
N PRO A 258 3.82 -14.98 -37.23
CA PRO A 258 3.42 -13.63 -36.85
C PRO A 258 2.45 -13.66 -35.66
N VAL A 259 2.86 -14.29 -34.56
CA VAL A 259 2.08 -14.43 -33.32
C VAL A 259 3.01 -14.26 -32.12
N TYR A 260 2.48 -13.72 -31.01
CA TYR A 260 3.23 -13.68 -29.77
C TYR A 260 3.35 -15.08 -29.16
N PRO A 261 4.49 -15.42 -28.54
CA PRO A 261 4.60 -16.64 -27.78
C PRO A 261 3.58 -16.60 -26.64
N SER A 262 2.68 -17.59 -26.60
CA SER A 262 1.67 -17.68 -25.55
C SER A 262 2.33 -17.77 -24.18
N GLY A 263 1.79 -17.04 -23.21
CA GLY A 263 2.08 -17.33 -21.81
C GLY A 263 1.64 -18.76 -21.43
N PRO A 264 2.07 -19.26 -20.27
CA PRO A 264 1.70 -20.59 -19.78
C PRO A 264 0.18 -20.80 -19.57
N GLU A 265 -0.64 -19.75 -19.69
CA GLU A 265 -2.09 -19.78 -19.43
C GLU A 265 -2.97 -19.98 -20.68
N GLU A 266 -2.42 -19.90 -21.89
CA GLU A 266 -3.25 -20.04 -23.11
C GLU A 266 -3.24 -21.48 -23.65
N CYS A 267 -4.33 -22.22 -23.37
CA CYS A 267 -4.60 -23.59 -23.85
C CYS A 267 -4.93 -23.71 -25.35
N LEU A 268 -4.76 -22.67 -26.18
CA LEU A 268 -5.11 -22.75 -27.60
C LEU A 268 -4.12 -23.60 -28.38
N SER A 269 -4.65 -24.49 -29.23
CA SER A 269 -3.85 -25.33 -30.15
C SER A 269 -3.10 -24.44 -31.15
N GLY A 270 -1.87 -24.79 -31.53
CA GLY A 270 -0.97 -23.92 -32.29
C GLY A 270 -1.54 -23.28 -33.56
N ILE A 271 -2.40 -24.00 -34.31
CA ILE A 271 -3.08 -23.48 -35.53
C ILE A 271 -4.18 -22.47 -35.20
N GLU A 272 -4.94 -22.67 -34.12
CA GLU A 272 -6.06 -21.82 -33.74
C GLU A 272 -5.61 -20.42 -33.31
N ARG A 273 -4.34 -20.32 -32.90
CA ARG A 273 -3.67 -19.04 -32.59
C ARG A 273 -3.42 -18.18 -33.82
N LEU A 274 -3.40 -18.78 -35.02
CA LEU A 274 -3.28 -18.07 -36.29
C LEU A 274 -4.64 -17.51 -36.72
N ASN A 275 -5.18 -16.60 -35.91
CA ASN A 275 -6.43 -15.88 -36.18
C ASN A 275 -6.15 -14.43 -36.60
N ALA A 276 -7.15 -13.77 -37.18
CA ALA A 276 -7.03 -12.40 -37.66
C ALA A 276 -6.62 -11.41 -36.57
N GLY A 277 -7.17 -11.55 -35.36
CA GLY A 277 -6.87 -10.67 -34.22
C GLY A 277 -5.41 -10.77 -33.79
N SER A 278 -4.90 -11.98 -33.56
CA SER A 278 -3.53 -12.23 -33.10
C SER A 278 -2.49 -11.81 -34.14
N ILE A 279 -2.72 -12.09 -35.43
CA ILE A 279 -1.80 -11.70 -36.50
C ILE A 279 -1.82 -10.17 -36.70
N GLN A 280 -2.99 -9.55 -36.65
CA GLN A 280 -3.13 -8.09 -36.74
C GLN A 280 -2.48 -7.38 -35.55
N GLU A 281 -2.69 -7.86 -34.33
CA GLU A 281 -2.08 -7.31 -33.12
C GLU A 281 -0.55 -7.43 -33.17
N PHE A 282 -0.04 -8.58 -33.61
CA PHE A 282 1.40 -8.81 -33.76
C PHE A 282 2.01 -7.86 -34.79
N LEU A 283 1.49 -7.85 -36.02
CA LEU A 283 2.09 -7.09 -37.12
C LEU A 283 1.86 -5.58 -36.99
N VAL A 284 0.68 -5.18 -36.51
CA VAL A 284 0.18 -3.81 -36.67
C VAL A 284 -0.28 -3.18 -35.35
N GLY A 285 -0.44 -3.95 -34.26
CA GLY A 285 -0.97 -3.43 -32.98
C GLY A 285 -0.15 -2.33 -32.31
N HIS A 286 1.07 -2.02 -32.78
CA HIS A 286 1.87 -0.88 -32.33
C HIS A 286 1.58 0.43 -33.07
N LEU A 287 0.92 0.35 -34.22
CA LEU A 287 0.56 1.53 -34.99
C LEU A 287 -0.74 2.10 -34.42
N ALA A 288 -0.75 3.40 -34.13
CA ALA A 288 -1.94 4.10 -33.67
C ALA A 288 -3.08 3.89 -34.69
N ASN A 289 -4.33 3.77 -34.24
CA ASN A 289 -5.48 3.52 -35.13
C ASN A 289 -5.85 4.70 -36.04
N GLU A 290 -5.05 5.76 -36.07
CA GLU A 290 -5.25 6.94 -36.88
C GLU A 290 -5.22 6.66 -38.40
N SER A 291 -5.91 7.50 -39.17
CA SER A 291 -5.98 7.41 -40.63
C SER A 291 -4.60 7.52 -41.29
N SER A 292 -3.68 8.27 -40.68
CA SER A 292 -2.28 8.42 -41.10
C SER A 292 -1.53 7.08 -41.13
N SER A 293 -1.80 6.20 -40.17
CA SER A 293 -1.11 4.91 -40.06
C SER A 293 -1.65 3.87 -41.03
N SER A 294 -2.87 4.03 -41.56
CA SER A 294 -3.52 3.05 -42.45
C SER A 294 -2.62 2.63 -43.62
N THR A 295 -1.92 3.59 -44.22
CA THR A 295 -0.96 3.32 -45.30
C THR A 295 0.23 2.46 -44.84
N ALA A 296 0.77 2.72 -43.64
CA ALA A 296 1.85 1.94 -43.05
C ALA A 296 1.38 0.52 -42.68
N ARG A 297 0.18 0.39 -42.09
CA ARG A 297 -0.47 -0.90 -41.78
C ARG A 297 -0.56 -1.78 -43.03
N LYS A 298 -1.06 -1.19 -44.12
CA LYS A 298 -1.21 -1.88 -45.41
C LYS A 298 0.14 -2.30 -46.00
N LYS A 299 1.18 -1.48 -45.87
CA LYS A 299 2.55 -1.83 -46.32
C LYS A 299 3.09 -3.04 -45.55
N ILE A 300 2.94 -3.07 -44.23
CA ILE A 300 3.41 -4.19 -43.38
C ILE A 300 2.68 -5.48 -43.74
N ILE A 301 1.34 -5.43 -43.88
CA ILE A 301 0.53 -6.61 -44.22
C ILE A 301 0.90 -7.14 -45.61
N ARG A 302 1.05 -6.27 -46.61
CA ARG A 302 1.49 -6.69 -47.95
C ARG A 302 2.89 -7.30 -47.93
N ALA A 303 3.82 -6.74 -47.17
CA ALA A 303 5.17 -7.31 -47.04
C ALA A 303 5.12 -8.71 -46.40
N ALA A 304 4.31 -8.90 -45.36
CA ALA A 304 4.09 -10.22 -44.77
C ALA A 304 3.44 -11.19 -45.77
N LEU A 305 2.42 -10.76 -46.51
CA LEU A 305 1.74 -11.56 -47.53
C LEU A 305 2.72 -12.04 -48.61
N LEU A 306 3.65 -11.19 -49.05
CA LEU A 306 4.72 -11.58 -49.98
C LEU A 306 5.70 -12.59 -49.38
N SER A 307 5.92 -12.60 -48.07
CA SER A 307 6.76 -13.60 -47.39
C SER A 307 6.05 -14.95 -47.25
N TYR A 308 4.74 -14.95 -47.00
CA TYR A 308 3.90 -16.16 -46.93
C TYR A 308 3.19 -16.50 -48.25
N HIS A 309 3.63 -15.92 -49.37
CA HIS A 309 3.06 -16.26 -50.67
C HIS A 309 3.38 -17.74 -50.98
N PRO A 310 2.41 -18.54 -51.47
CA PRO A 310 2.58 -19.98 -51.63
C PRO A 310 3.84 -20.37 -52.42
N ASP A 311 4.13 -19.72 -53.56
CA ASP A 311 5.33 -20.02 -54.36
C ASP A 311 6.64 -19.78 -53.59
N ARG A 312 6.75 -18.65 -52.87
CA ARG A 312 7.95 -18.34 -52.09
C ARG A 312 8.08 -19.22 -50.86
N PHE A 313 6.96 -19.44 -50.16
CA PHE A 313 6.92 -20.20 -48.94
C PHE A 313 7.13 -21.70 -49.19
N ASP A 314 6.66 -22.24 -50.31
CA ASP A 314 6.89 -23.64 -50.66
C ASP A 314 8.39 -23.92 -50.85
N ARG A 315 9.17 -22.97 -51.41
CA ARG A 315 10.64 -23.08 -51.47
C ARG A 315 11.30 -23.17 -50.10
N LEU A 316 10.77 -22.46 -49.09
CA LEU A 316 11.22 -22.60 -47.70
C LEU A 316 10.84 -23.96 -47.13
N VAL A 317 9.62 -24.42 -47.39
CA VAL A 317 9.13 -25.70 -46.85
C VAL A 317 9.96 -26.89 -47.31
N HIS A 318 10.43 -26.89 -48.57
CA HIS A 318 11.32 -27.94 -49.08
C HIS A 318 12.64 -28.04 -48.30
N ARG A 319 13.05 -26.97 -47.61
CA ARG A 319 14.27 -26.91 -46.80
C ARG A 319 14.04 -27.24 -45.32
N ILE A 320 12.80 -27.49 -44.91
CA ILE A 320 12.50 -27.84 -43.51
C ILE A 320 12.87 -29.30 -43.23
N LYS A 321 13.36 -29.61 -42.03
CA LYS A 321 13.60 -30.99 -41.58
C LYS A 321 12.26 -31.70 -41.48
N ASP A 322 12.10 -32.82 -42.20
CA ASP A 322 10.83 -33.56 -42.18
C ASP A 322 10.76 -34.52 -40.99
N ILE A 323 10.88 -33.95 -39.79
CA ILE A 323 10.70 -34.66 -38.51
C ILE A 323 9.26 -34.38 -38.08
N ASP A 324 8.53 -35.41 -37.62
CA ASP A 324 7.16 -35.29 -37.10
C ASP A 324 6.17 -34.56 -38.04
N HIS A 325 6.26 -34.81 -39.35
CA HIS A 325 5.43 -34.14 -40.36
C HIS A 325 5.56 -32.60 -40.36
N ALA A 326 6.70 -32.07 -39.89
CA ALA A 326 6.97 -30.64 -39.81
C ALA A 326 6.80 -29.91 -41.14
N ARG A 327 7.12 -30.55 -42.28
CA ARG A 327 6.90 -29.95 -43.59
C ARG A 327 5.42 -29.72 -43.87
N GLN A 328 4.59 -30.74 -43.68
CA GLN A 328 3.15 -30.63 -43.89
C GLN A 328 2.53 -29.61 -42.92
N LYS A 329 2.93 -29.68 -41.65
CA LYS A 329 2.52 -28.70 -40.64
C LYS A 329 2.90 -27.26 -41.04
N ALA A 330 4.11 -27.03 -41.55
CA ALA A 330 4.53 -25.73 -42.04
C ALA A 330 3.69 -25.27 -43.24
N LYS A 331 3.36 -26.15 -44.20
CA LYS A 331 2.45 -25.82 -45.31
C LYS A 331 1.09 -25.37 -44.80
N ASP A 332 0.49 -26.12 -43.88
CA ASP A 332 -0.83 -25.83 -43.35
C ASP A 332 -0.85 -24.49 -42.59
N TRP A 333 0.18 -24.24 -41.77
CA TRP A 333 0.33 -22.97 -41.04
C TRP A 333 0.60 -21.79 -41.98
N GLY A 334 1.49 -21.96 -42.96
CA GLY A 334 1.80 -20.94 -43.95
C GLY A 334 0.57 -20.58 -44.79
N LEU A 335 -0.22 -21.58 -45.21
CA LEU A 335 -1.49 -21.39 -45.90
C LEU A 335 -2.49 -20.63 -45.03
N ARG A 336 -2.63 -21.02 -43.75
CA ARG A 336 -3.53 -20.33 -42.81
C ARG A 336 -3.14 -18.87 -42.62
N VAL A 337 -1.85 -18.59 -42.42
CA VAL A 337 -1.34 -17.21 -42.31
C VAL A 337 -1.63 -16.43 -43.59
N SER A 338 -1.40 -17.02 -44.77
CA SER A 338 -1.66 -16.38 -46.06
C SER A 338 -3.14 -16.01 -46.24
N GLN A 339 -4.06 -16.92 -45.88
CA GLN A 339 -5.51 -16.67 -45.89
C GLN A 339 -5.89 -15.49 -44.99
N VAL A 340 -5.42 -15.51 -43.74
CA VAL A 340 -5.70 -14.44 -42.77
C VAL A 340 -5.10 -13.10 -43.21
N LEU A 341 -3.89 -13.09 -43.77
CA LEU A 341 -3.27 -11.88 -44.30
C LEU A 341 -4.04 -11.30 -45.49
N ASN A 342 -4.61 -12.15 -46.35
CA ASN A 342 -5.50 -11.71 -47.44
C ASN A 342 -6.78 -11.07 -46.87
N GLU A 343 -7.44 -11.71 -45.90
CA GLU A 343 -8.61 -11.16 -45.20
C GLU A 343 -8.30 -9.77 -44.61
N LEU A 344 -7.18 -9.64 -43.90
CA LEU A 344 -6.73 -8.37 -43.31
C LEU A 344 -6.40 -7.30 -44.36
N ASN A 345 -5.78 -7.68 -45.48
CA ASN A 345 -5.47 -6.75 -46.56
C ASN A 345 -6.73 -6.21 -47.26
N HIS A 346 -7.78 -7.04 -47.35
CA HIS A 346 -9.09 -6.61 -47.86
C HIS A 346 -9.86 -5.76 -46.84
N ALA A 347 -9.77 -6.05 -45.55
CA ALA A 347 -10.46 -5.29 -44.49
C ALA A 347 -9.91 -3.86 -44.28
N ILE A 348 -8.67 -3.59 -44.71
CA ILE A 348 -8.01 -2.27 -44.61
C ILE A 348 -8.13 -1.48 -45.94
N GLY A 349 -8.69 -2.08 -46.99
CA GLY A 349 -9.05 -1.40 -48.23
C GLY A 349 -10.42 -0.77 -48.12
#